data_AF-A0A397JLU4-F1
#
_entry.id   AF-A0A397JLU4-F1
#
_cell.length_a   1.000
_cell.length_b   1.000
_cell.length_c   1.000
_cell.angle_alpha   90.00
_cell.angle_beta   90.00
_cell.angle_gamma   90.00
#
_symmetry.space_group_name_H-M   'P 1'
#
loop_
_entity.id
_entity.type
_entity.pdbx_description
1 polymer ?
#
loop_
_entity_poly.entity_id
_entity_poly.type
_entity_poly.pdbx_seq_one_letter_code
_entity_poly.pdbx_strand_id
1 'polypeptide(L)'
;MIKMGKPNLHKVLKALERIHLPKNPLNETSLPYPLVSGVSVHDYNSFIENQESSVYKFEYKNGTVNIVEMSSPEHEAVADVLRYYFCAHNPPAITPPNAPIQVSGTPLHHSPARDGARISPDLAVYPHPNFVPAPPVLHPGPPPSDIRGNPHARIICEVAVSQTSSDLKDKCRRWKRQSYVRSILGIKIYQICDSRNNPQGARDRSIKATLWRQGVQKQTWRFGTVNKDGTPTGATGCNGPNDPNYIIAIPVSDVFYDPVIPAIGYAPLPPPPPALMNAIFRIDLYEVQQMILMRQQK
;
A
#
# COMPACT_ATOMS: atom_id res chain seq x y z
N MET A 1 17.49 14.13 39.37
CA MET A 1 17.31 12.91 38.56
C MET A 1 15.81 12.63 38.45
N ILE A 2 15.16 13.14 37.40
CA ILE A 2 13.71 12.98 37.22
C ILE A 2 13.47 11.57 36.70
N LYS A 3 12.86 10.71 37.53
CA LYS A 3 12.34 9.40 37.09
C LYS A 3 11.26 9.65 36.04
N MET A 4 11.59 9.48 34.77
CA MET A 4 10.57 9.32 33.73
C MET A 4 9.81 8.03 34.03
N GLY A 5 8.58 8.18 34.53
CA GLY A 5 7.69 7.05 34.78
C GLY A 5 7.39 6.33 33.48
N LYS A 6 7.46 4.99 33.51
CA LYS A 6 6.98 4.14 32.42
C LYS A 6 5.55 4.57 32.05
N PRO A 7 5.21 4.75 30.76
CA PRO A 7 3.83 5.00 30.37
C PRO A 7 2.95 3.86 30.88
N ASN A 8 1.93 4.22 31.66
CA ASN A 8 1.00 3.27 32.23
C ASN A 8 0.09 2.77 31.09
N LEU A 9 0.27 1.53 30.66
CA LEU A 9 -0.57 0.84 29.67
C LEU A 9 -2.08 0.99 29.97
N HIS A 10 -2.42 1.13 31.25
CA HIS A 10 -3.78 1.36 31.74
C HIS A 10 -4.35 2.75 31.38
N LYS A 11 -3.50 3.78 31.17
CA LYS A 11 -3.91 5.11 30.67
C LYS A 11 -4.15 5.10 29.16
N VAL A 12 -3.35 4.34 28.41
CA VAL A 12 -3.55 4.12 26.97
C VAL A 12 -4.85 3.34 26.76
N LEU A 13 -5.06 2.25 27.50
CA LEU A 13 -6.32 1.50 27.49
C LEU A 13 -7.52 2.34 27.93
N LYS A 14 -7.40 3.23 28.94
CA LYS A 14 -8.48 4.21 29.28
C LYS A 14 -8.73 5.30 28.24
N ALA A 15 -7.71 5.68 27.47
CA ALA A 15 -7.90 6.57 26.31
C ALA A 15 -8.53 5.82 25.12
N LEU A 16 -8.23 4.53 24.98
CA LEU A 16 -8.84 3.62 24.01
C LEU A 16 -10.28 3.22 24.39
N GLU A 17 -10.62 3.09 25.68
CA GLU A 17 -12.00 3.00 26.21
C GLU A 17 -12.84 4.25 25.86
N ARG A 18 -12.19 5.35 25.48
CA ARG A 18 -12.83 6.60 25.03
C ARG A 18 -12.71 6.86 23.53
N ILE A 19 -12.20 5.91 22.74
CA ILE A 19 -12.37 5.97 21.28
C ILE A 19 -13.86 5.83 21.01
N HIS A 20 -14.52 6.96 20.85
CA HIS A 20 -15.86 7.00 20.30
C HIS A 20 -15.69 6.77 18.81
N LEU A 21 -15.82 5.52 18.40
CA LEU A 21 -15.95 5.21 16.99
C LEU A 21 -17.13 6.01 16.43
N PRO A 22 -16.99 6.55 15.21
CA PRO A 22 -18.05 7.35 14.62
C PRO A 22 -19.34 6.53 14.54
N LYS A 23 -20.43 7.11 15.05
CA LYS A 23 -21.76 6.48 15.02
C LYS A 23 -22.37 6.44 13.61
N ASN A 24 -21.92 7.33 12.73
CA ASN A 24 -22.36 7.42 11.35
C ASN A 24 -21.31 6.80 10.42
N PRO A 25 -21.72 6.24 9.26
CA PRO A 25 -20.78 5.77 8.25
C PRO A 25 -19.86 6.89 7.79
N LEU A 26 -18.54 6.63 7.78
CA LEU A 26 -17.56 7.57 7.23
C LEU A 26 -17.57 7.47 5.69
N ASN A 27 -17.24 8.57 5.03
CA ASN A 27 -17.13 8.67 3.58
C ASN A 27 -16.01 9.65 3.20
N GLU A 28 -15.84 9.93 1.90
CA GLU A 28 -14.81 10.85 1.40
C GLU A 28 -14.86 12.26 2.01
N THR A 29 -16.02 12.77 2.42
CA THR A 29 -16.12 14.10 3.03
C THR A 29 -15.83 14.09 4.53
N SER A 30 -15.81 12.91 5.15
CA SER A 30 -15.57 12.72 6.57
C SER A 30 -14.11 12.38 6.88
N LEU A 31 -13.34 11.95 5.88
CA LEU A 31 -11.96 11.50 6.04
C LEU A 31 -10.95 12.58 5.58
N PRO A 32 -9.81 12.74 6.27
CA PRO A 32 -9.42 12.05 7.51
C PRO A 32 -10.26 12.50 8.72
N TYR A 33 -10.77 11.52 9.50
CA TYR A 33 -11.62 11.78 10.67
C TYR A 33 -10.76 11.84 11.93
N PRO A 34 -10.66 12.98 12.64
CA PRO A 34 -9.88 13.10 13.86
C PRO A 34 -10.56 12.32 14.99
N LEU A 35 -9.88 11.29 15.49
CA LEU A 35 -10.42 10.38 16.50
C LEU A 35 -10.08 10.83 17.92
N VAL A 36 -8.82 11.18 18.15
CA VAL A 36 -8.30 11.60 19.46
C VAL A 36 -7.07 12.48 19.28
N SER A 37 -6.91 13.49 20.12
CA SER A 37 -5.77 14.41 20.14
C SER A 37 -4.99 14.32 21.46
N GLY A 38 -3.79 14.89 21.50
CA GLY A 38 -2.91 14.84 22.67
C GLY A 38 -2.23 13.48 22.87
N VAL A 39 -2.18 12.64 21.83
CA VAL A 39 -1.54 11.32 21.85
C VAL A 39 -0.06 11.50 21.55
N SER A 40 0.81 10.84 22.32
CA SER A 40 2.23 10.82 22.00
C SER A 40 2.51 9.86 20.83
N VAL A 41 3.56 10.12 20.04
CA VAL A 41 3.95 9.20 18.96
C VAL A 41 4.27 7.79 19.47
N HIS A 42 4.83 7.69 20.68
CA HIS A 42 5.13 6.42 21.33
C HIS A 42 3.85 5.63 21.61
N ASP A 43 2.83 6.28 22.15
CA ASP A 43 1.55 5.64 22.47
C ASP A 43 0.79 5.25 21.20
N TYR A 44 0.84 6.08 20.16
CA TYR A 44 0.28 5.74 18.85
C TYR A 44 0.96 4.51 18.25
N ASN A 45 2.30 4.48 18.21
CA ASN A 45 3.05 3.35 17.66
C ASN A 45 2.75 2.06 18.45
N SER A 46 2.71 2.15 19.78
CA SER A 46 2.33 1.03 20.65
C SER A 46 0.91 0.55 20.38
N PHE A 47 -0.03 1.46 20.13
CA PHE A 47 -1.41 1.11 19.77
C PHE A 47 -1.47 0.32 18.45
N ILE A 48 -0.89 0.84 17.38
CA ILE A 48 -0.99 0.20 16.07
C ILE A 48 -0.17 -1.09 15.95
N GLU A 49 0.90 -1.25 16.73
CA GLU A 49 1.69 -2.48 16.79
C GLU A 49 0.95 -3.63 17.49
N ASN A 50 0.03 -3.30 18.41
CA ASN A 50 -0.76 -4.29 19.17
C ASN A 50 -2.21 -4.42 18.67
N GLN A 51 -2.59 -3.69 17.63
CA GLN A 51 -3.95 -3.71 17.10
C GLN A 51 -4.17 -4.95 16.24
N GLU A 52 -5.20 -5.74 16.59
CA GLU A 52 -5.74 -6.76 15.68
C GLU A 52 -6.45 -6.09 14.49
N SER A 53 -6.52 -6.81 13.35
CA SER A 53 -7.09 -6.32 12.09
C SER A 53 -8.35 -5.49 12.32
N SER A 54 -8.28 -4.21 11.95
CA SER A 54 -9.37 -3.25 12.13
C SER A 54 -9.98 -2.90 10.78
N VAL A 55 -11.31 -2.73 10.77
CA VAL A 55 -12.03 -2.14 9.63
C VAL A 55 -11.51 -0.72 9.32
N TYR A 56 -10.84 -0.05 10.27
CA TYR A 56 -10.31 1.29 10.09
C TYR A 56 -8.78 1.28 9.94
N LYS A 57 -8.29 2.16 9.07
CA LYS A 57 -6.87 2.51 9.00
C LYS A 57 -6.61 3.80 9.75
N PHE A 58 -5.58 3.82 10.57
CA PHE A 58 -5.22 4.95 11.42
C PHE A 58 -3.93 5.61 10.97
N GLU A 59 -3.89 6.94 10.96
CA GLU A 59 -2.65 7.70 10.82
C GLU A 59 -2.50 8.76 11.91
N TYR A 60 -1.26 8.92 12.34
CA TYR A 60 -0.86 9.96 13.28
C TYR A 60 -0.44 11.23 12.54
N LYS A 61 -0.91 12.38 13.02
CA LYS A 61 -0.49 13.69 12.54
C LYS A 61 -0.50 14.69 13.69
N ASN A 62 0.67 15.18 14.08
CA ASN A 62 0.85 16.25 15.07
C ASN A 62 0.09 16.03 16.39
N GLY A 63 0.16 14.83 16.96
CA GLY A 63 -0.51 14.50 18.22
C GLY A 63 -1.97 14.05 18.08
N THR A 64 -2.50 14.02 16.85
CA THR A 64 -3.86 13.55 16.55
C THR A 64 -3.82 12.24 15.80
N VAL A 65 -4.58 11.25 16.28
CA VAL A 65 -4.84 10.00 15.57
C VAL A 65 -6.09 10.18 14.72
N ASN A 66 -6.01 9.87 13.43
CA ASN A 66 -7.11 10.02 12.48
C ASN A 66 -7.46 8.66 11.89
N ILE A 67 -8.74 8.41 11.67
CA ILE A 67 -9.16 7.37 10.72
C ILE A 67 -8.95 7.96 9.32
N VAL A 68 -8.25 7.24 8.45
CA VAL A 68 -7.91 7.72 7.10
C VAL A 68 -8.50 6.88 5.98
N GLU A 69 -8.85 5.62 6.24
CA GLU A 69 -9.46 4.72 5.27
C GLU A 69 -10.24 3.63 6.01
N MET A 70 -11.15 2.97 5.31
CA MET A 70 -11.87 1.80 5.78
C MET A 70 -11.60 0.59 4.89
N SER A 71 -11.27 -0.56 5.49
CA SER A 71 -11.23 -1.84 4.78
C SER A 71 -12.65 -2.23 4.38
N SER A 72 -12.92 -2.16 3.08
CA SER A 72 -14.14 -2.67 2.45
C SER A 72 -13.85 -3.97 1.68
N PRO A 73 -14.87 -4.77 1.34
CA PRO A 73 -14.65 -5.97 0.50
C PRO A 73 -13.97 -5.65 -0.84
N GLU A 74 -14.19 -4.45 -1.38
CA GLU A 74 -13.57 -4.00 -2.62
C GLU A 74 -12.10 -3.64 -2.43
N HIS A 75 -11.78 -3.02 -1.30
CA HIS A 75 -10.41 -2.70 -0.92
C HIS A 75 -9.55 -3.97 -0.80
N GLU A 76 -10.05 -4.95 -0.03
CA GLU A 76 -9.36 -6.22 0.17
C GLU A 76 -9.25 -7.03 -1.14
N ALA A 77 -10.28 -7.00 -1.98
CA ALA A 77 -10.24 -7.66 -3.29
C ALA A 77 -9.13 -7.13 -4.20
N VAL A 78 -8.88 -5.81 -4.16
CA VAL A 78 -7.77 -5.20 -4.90
C VAL A 78 -6.43 -5.61 -4.29
N ALA A 79 -6.30 -5.62 -2.96
CA ALA A 79 -5.07 -6.08 -2.30
C ALA A 79 -4.75 -7.54 -2.66
N ASP A 80 -5.75 -8.41 -2.70
CA ASP A 80 -5.61 -9.83 -3.05
C ASP A 80 -5.22 -10.06 -4.50
N VAL A 81 -5.87 -9.39 -5.46
CA VAL A 81 -5.50 -9.56 -6.88
C VAL A 81 -4.10 -9.00 -7.15
N LEU A 82 -3.70 -7.90 -6.50
CA LEU A 82 -2.34 -7.38 -6.60
C LEU A 82 -1.33 -8.37 -6.00
N ARG A 83 -1.63 -8.98 -4.84
CA ARG A 83 -0.79 -10.04 -4.25
C ARG A 83 -0.62 -11.20 -5.22
N TYR A 84 -1.68 -11.64 -5.88
CA TYR A 84 -1.62 -12.69 -6.90
C TYR A 84 -0.62 -12.36 -8.00
N TYR A 85 -0.70 -11.15 -8.57
CA TYR A 85 0.24 -10.72 -9.61
C TYR A 85 1.69 -10.65 -9.14
N PHE A 86 1.96 -10.17 -7.92
CA PHE A 86 3.32 -10.11 -7.41
C PHE A 86 3.90 -11.48 -7.06
N CYS A 87 3.07 -12.42 -6.63
CA CYS A 87 3.50 -13.78 -6.35
C CYS A 87 3.68 -14.64 -7.62
N ALA A 88 3.15 -14.24 -8.78
CA ALA A 88 3.13 -15.06 -9.99
C ALA A 88 4.52 -15.43 -10.54
N HIS A 89 5.57 -14.66 -10.21
CA HIS A 89 6.95 -14.92 -10.61
C HIS A 89 7.75 -15.72 -9.58
N ASN A 90 7.14 -16.12 -8.46
CA ASN A 90 7.77 -17.06 -7.54
C ASN A 90 7.73 -18.48 -8.12
N PRO A 91 8.83 -19.25 -8.09
CA PRO A 91 8.83 -20.63 -8.56
C PRO A 91 7.82 -21.51 -7.79
N PRO A 92 7.00 -22.34 -8.47
CA PRO A 92 5.94 -23.13 -7.82
C PRO A 92 6.44 -24.13 -6.77
N ALA A 93 7.68 -24.62 -6.93
CA ALA A 93 8.30 -25.61 -6.04
C ALA A 93 8.91 -24.99 -4.77
N ILE A 94 8.92 -23.66 -4.65
CA ILE A 94 9.52 -22.97 -3.51
C ILE A 94 8.42 -22.69 -2.47
N THR A 95 8.68 -23.08 -1.23
CA THR A 95 7.80 -22.76 -0.11
C THR A 95 7.78 -21.25 0.17
N PRO A 96 6.66 -20.68 0.64
CA PRO A 96 6.52 -19.23 0.84
C PRO A 96 7.68 -18.56 1.59
N PRO A 97 8.29 -19.14 2.65
CA PRO A 97 9.41 -18.52 3.35
C PRO A 97 10.65 -18.31 2.50
N ASN A 98 10.86 -19.13 1.47
CA ASN A 98 12.05 -19.10 0.61
C ASN A 98 11.80 -18.42 -0.74
N ALA A 99 10.58 -17.92 -0.97
CA ALA A 99 10.19 -17.29 -2.23
C ALA A 99 11.02 -16.00 -2.46
N PRO A 100 11.63 -15.80 -3.64
CA PRO A 100 12.43 -14.61 -3.92
C PRO A 100 11.69 -13.29 -3.73
N ILE A 101 10.38 -13.29 -4.01
CA ILE A 101 9.48 -12.16 -3.84
C ILE A 101 8.57 -12.46 -2.65
N GLN A 102 8.67 -11.64 -1.61
CA GLN A 102 7.83 -11.71 -0.41
C GLN A 102 6.76 -10.62 -0.49
N VAL A 103 5.51 -10.95 -0.20
CA VAL A 103 4.38 -10.00 -0.27
C VAL A 103 3.63 -9.99 1.05
N SER A 104 3.48 -8.83 1.67
CA SER A 104 2.77 -8.67 2.94
C SER A 104 1.61 -7.68 2.81
N GLY A 105 0.48 -8.05 3.41
CA GLY A 105 -0.62 -7.12 3.63
C GLY A 105 -0.35 -6.28 4.88
N THR A 106 -0.62 -4.99 4.78
CA THR A 106 -0.56 -4.04 5.90
C THR A 106 0.64 -4.09 6.86
N PRO A 107 1.89 -4.22 6.36
CA PRO A 107 3.07 -4.21 7.23
C PRO A 107 3.38 -2.82 7.79
N LEU A 108 3.84 -2.74 9.04
CA LEU A 108 4.24 -1.47 9.65
C LEU A 108 5.63 -1.02 9.20
N HIS A 109 5.73 0.24 8.75
CA HIS A 109 6.97 0.92 8.40
C HIS A 109 7.14 2.21 9.21
N HIS A 110 8.37 2.71 9.31
CA HIS A 110 8.59 4.08 9.79
C HIS A 110 8.04 5.10 8.79
N SER A 111 7.29 6.07 9.29
CA SER A 111 6.69 7.13 8.51
C SER A 111 7.78 8.02 7.89
N PRO A 112 7.71 8.28 6.57
CA PRO A 112 8.54 9.28 5.89
C PRO A 112 8.34 10.71 6.39
N ALA A 113 7.33 10.97 7.24
CA ALA A 113 7.01 12.30 7.73
C ALA A 113 7.97 12.83 8.80
N ARG A 114 8.93 12.01 9.27
CA ARG A 114 9.93 12.35 10.31
C ARG A 114 9.33 12.74 11.66
N ASP A 115 8.08 12.39 11.90
CA ASP A 115 7.37 12.55 13.17
C ASP A 115 7.58 11.37 14.12
N GLY A 116 8.32 10.33 13.68
CA GLY A 116 8.55 9.09 14.42
C GLY A 116 7.38 8.11 14.36
N ALA A 117 6.29 8.47 13.67
CA ALA A 117 5.11 7.62 13.58
C ALA A 117 5.39 6.39 12.71
N ARG A 118 4.62 5.34 12.93
CA ARG A 118 4.53 4.18 12.04
C ARG A 118 3.40 4.38 11.03
N ILE A 119 3.52 3.78 9.86
CA ILE A 119 2.52 3.80 8.79
C ILE A 119 2.49 2.44 8.09
N SER A 120 1.32 2.05 7.60
CA SER A 120 1.12 0.80 6.87
C SER A 120 0.60 1.08 5.45
N PRO A 121 1.23 0.53 4.41
CA PRO A 121 0.60 0.47 3.10
C PRO A 121 -0.53 -0.56 3.08
N ASP A 122 -1.24 -0.71 1.96
CA ASP A 122 -2.19 -1.81 1.77
C ASP A 122 -1.48 -3.11 1.41
N LEU A 123 -0.46 -3.00 0.56
CA LEU A 123 0.39 -4.11 0.16
C LEU A 123 1.83 -3.63 0.05
N ALA A 124 2.77 -4.48 0.47
CA ALA A 124 4.19 -4.21 0.29
C ALA A 124 4.90 -5.46 -0.26
N VAL A 125 5.83 -5.23 -1.18
CA VAL A 125 6.61 -6.27 -1.85
C VAL A 125 8.09 -6.11 -1.51
N TYR A 126 8.68 -7.19 -1.03
CA TYR A 126 10.04 -7.24 -0.51
C TYR A 126 10.89 -8.26 -1.30
N PRO A 127 12.19 -8.01 -1.43
CA PRO A 127 13.12 -9.06 -1.80
C PRO A 127 13.35 -10.01 -0.63
N HIS A 128 13.57 -11.28 -0.93
CA HIS A 128 14.07 -12.23 0.06
C HIS A 128 15.50 -11.85 0.52
N PRO A 129 15.85 -12.02 1.81
CA PRO A 129 17.18 -11.68 2.35
C PRO A 129 18.36 -12.34 1.63
N ASN A 130 18.15 -13.49 0.99
CA ASN A 130 19.19 -14.15 0.18
C ASN A 130 19.65 -13.33 -1.04
N PHE A 131 18.82 -12.40 -1.52
CA PHE A 131 19.14 -11.55 -2.69
C PHE A 131 19.48 -10.12 -2.29
N VAL A 132 18.92 -9.62 -1.19
CA VAL A 132 19.27 -8.34 -0.59
C VAL A 132 19.55 -8.59 0.89
N PRO A 133 20.83 -8.75 1.29
CA PRO A 133 21.17 -9.23 2.62
C PRO A 133 20.93 -8.18 3.70
N ALA A 134 21.03 -8.58 4.97
CA ALA A 134 21.07 -7.62 6.06
C ALA A 134 22.27 -6.67 5.89
N PRO A 135 22.12 -5.39 6.29
CA PRO A 135 23.22 -4.45 6.17
C PRO A 135 24.35 -4.72 7.17
N PRO A 136 25.61 -4.48 6.79
CA PRO A 136 26.73 -4.49 7.73
C PRO A 136 26.55 -3.48 8.87
N VAL A 137 25.90 -2.34 8.58
CA VAL A 137 25.51 -1.33 9.58
C VAL A 137 23.99 -1.37 9.71
N LEU A 138 23.49 -1.87 10.85
CA LEU A 138 22.06 -1.96 11.12
C LEU A 138 21.39 -0.59 10.97
N HIS A 139 20.18 -0.62 10.39
CA HIS A 139 19.21 0.45 10.16
C HIS A 139 19.76 1.90 10.10
N PRO A 140 19.62 2.60 8.95
CA PRO A 140 18.81 2.24 7.79
C PRO A 140 19.60 1.46 6.72
N GLY A 141 20.70 0.80 7.08
CA GLY A 141 21.60 0.16 6.12
C GLY A 141 22.68 1.11 5.58
N PRO A 142 23.24 0.87 4.38
CA PRO A 142 22.79 -0.05 3.30
C PRO A 142 23.08 -1.55 3.47
N PRO A 143 22.27 -2.43 2.83
CA PRO A 143 21.10 -2.06 2.04
C PRO A 143 19.94 -1.69 2.98
N PRO A 144 18.96 -0.90 2.49
CA PRO A 144 17.86 -0.44 3.34
C PRO A 144 17.08 -1.54 4.02
N SER A 145 17.13 -1.55 5.36
CA SER A 145 16.54 -2.56 6.22
C SER A 145 15.83 -1.97 7.44
N ASP A 146 14.95 -2.75 8.06
CA ASP A 146 14.43 -2.46 9.39
C ASP A 146 15.50 -2.60 10.49
N ILE A 147 15.12 -2.30 11.74
CA ILE A 147 16.00 -2.39 12.92
C ILE A 147 16.49 -3.81 13.25
N ARG A 148 15.89 -4.85 12.64
CA ARG A 148 16.29 -6.25 12.77
C ARG A 148 17.12 -6.73 11.58
N GLY A 149 17.43 -5.85 10.63
CA GLY A 149 18.18 -6.19 9.43
C GLY A 149 17.33 -6.78 8.29
N ASN A 150 16.00 -6.84 8.43
CA ASN A 150 15.14 -7.33 7.35
C ASN A 150 15.03 -6.29 6.22
N PRO A 151 15.09 -6.69 4.93
CA PRO A 151 14.96 -5.76 3.83
C PRO A 151 13.68 -4.93 3.90
N HIS A 152 13.76 -3.65 3.56
CA HIS A 152 12.56 -2.84 3.35
C HIS A 152 11.83 -3.18 2.04
N ALA A 153 10.54 -2.88 1.99
CA ALA A 153 9.74 -3.05 0.78
C ALA A 153 10.28 -2.16 -0.34
N ARG A 154 10.32 -2.69 -1.57
CA ARG A 154 10.72 -1.94 -2.77
C ARG A 154 9.52 -1.54 -3.63
N ILE A 155 8.41 -2.26 -3.53
CA ILE A 155 7.15 -1.90 -4.18
C ILE A 155 6.08 -1.70 -3.10
N ILE A 156 5.33 -0.61 -3.20
CA ILE A 156 4.24 -0.25 -2.30
C ILE A 156 2.94 -0.13 -3.09
N CYS A 157 1.84 -0.65 -2.57
CA CYS A 157 0.51 -0.40 -3.10
C CYS A 157 -0.40 0.26 -2.07
N GLU A 158 -1.19 1.21 -2.54
CA GLU A 158 -2.19 1.94 -1.77
C GLU A 158 -3.51 1.93 -2.54
N VAL A 159 -4.60 1.61 -1.87
CA VAL A 159 -5.96 1.46 -2.36
C VAL A 159 -6.83 2.42 -1.57
N ALA A 160 -7.52 3.30 -2.28
CA ALA A 160 -8.42 4.29 -1.74
C ALA A 160 -9.85 3.95 -2.12
N VAL A 161 -10.72 3.77 -1.13
CA VAL A 161 -12.17 3.62 -1.35
C VAL A 161 -12.89 4.80 -0.73
N SER A 162 -12.74 4.99 0.58
CA SER A 162 -13.36 6.10 1.31
C SER A 162 -12.44 7.30 1.45
N GLN A 163 -11.11 7.15 1.32
CA GLN A 163 -10.20 8.32 1.33
C GLN A 163 -10.23 9.08 0.00
N THR A 164 -9.97 10.39 0.02
CA THR A 164 -9.98 11.20 -1.20
C THR A 164 -8.81 10.86 -2.13
N SER A 165 -8.94 11.17 -3.43
CA SER A 165 -7.81 11.01 -4.37
C SER A 165 -6.61 11.91 -4.01
N SER A 166 -6.83 13.01 -3.30
CA SER A 166 -5.75 13.91 -2.87
C SER A 166 -4.96 13.29 -1.74
N ASP A 167 -5.65 12.74 -0.74
CA ASP A 167 -5.01 12.07 0.40
C ASP A 167 -4.23 10.82 -0.04
N LEU A 168 -4.82 10.00 -0.92
CA LEU A 168 -4.10 8.88 -1.55
C LEU A 168 -2.80 9.35 -2.21
N LYS A 169 -2.86 10.44 -2.99
CA LYS A 169 -1.70 10.98 -3.70
C LYS A 169 -0.63 11.46 -2.73
N ASP A 170 -1.01 12.08 -1.61
CA ASP A 170 -0.08 12.53 -0.59
C ASP A 170 0.54 11.37 0.19
N LYS A 171 -0.22 10.29 0.43
CA LYS A 171 0.31 9.03 0.94
C LYS A 171 1.33 8.40 -0.01
N CYS A 172 1.02 8.25 -1.30
CA CYS A 172 1.97 7.77 -2.31
C CYS A 172 3.21 8.66 -2.41
N ARG A 173 3.07 9.99 -2.29
CA ARG A 173 4.22 10.91 -2.26
C ARG A 173 5.09 10.73 -1.02
N ARG A 174 4.52 10.40 0.14
CA ARG A 174 5.31 10.07 1.34
C ARG A 174 6.16 8.83 1.08
N TRP A 175 5.58 7.76 0.54
CA TRP A 175 6.36 6.57 0.16
C TRP A 175 7.46 6.87 -0.84
N LYS A 176 7.19 7.73 -1.83
CA LYS A 176 8.18 8.15 -2.83
C LYS A 176 9.42 8.83 -2.24
N ARG A 177 9.32 9.40 -1.03
CA ARG A 177 10.47 10.01 -0.34
C ARG A 177 11.45 8.98 0.22
N GLN A 178 11.04 7.72 0.32
CA GLN A 178 11.93 6.64 0.72
C GLN A 178 12.77 6.21 -0.48
N SER A 179 14.09 6.40 -0.38
CA SER A 179 15.04 6.08 -1.45
C SER A 179 15.01 4.61 -1.84
N TYR A 180 14.64 3.73 -0.91
CA TYR A 180 14.50 2.29 -1.14
C TYR A 180 13.18 1.88 -1.78
N VAL A 181 12.15 2.75 -1.82
CA VAL A 181 10.91 2.42 -2.52
C VAL A 181 11.08 2.75 -4.00
N ARG A 182 11.13 1.71 -4.83
CA ARG A 182 11.36 1.79 -6.27
C ARG A 182 10.10 2.12 -7.06
N SER A 183 8.98 1.48 -6.68
CA SER A 183 7.70 1.56 -7.37
C SER A 183 6.52 1.71 -6.39
N ILE A 184 5.55 2.56 -6.74
CA ILE A 184 4.36 2.83 -5.92
C ILE A 184 3.14 2.79 -6.83
N LEU A 185 2.18 1.94 -6.52
CA LEU A 185 0.90 1.82 -7.21
C LEU A 185 -0.23 2.34 -6.33
N GLY A 186 -0.83 3.47 -6.71
CA GLY A 186 -2.03 3.99 -6.07
C GLY A 186 -3.28 3.67 -6.90
N ILE A 187 -4.30 3.08 -6.29
CA ILE A 187 -5.59 2.79 -6.92
C ILE A 187 -6.68 3.53 -6.16
N LYS A 188 -7.39 4.44 -6.83
CA LYS A 188 -8.58 5.10 -6.30
C LYS A 188 -9.83 4.48 -6.92
N ILE A 189 -10.67 3.89 -6.07
CA ILE A 189 -12.02 3.47 -6.40
C ILE A 189 -12.96 4.62 -6.00
N TYR A 190 -13.69 5.19 -6.95
CA TYR A 190 -14.65 6.26 -6.67
C TYR A 190 -15.98 5.69 -6.19
N GLN A 191 -16.86 6.58 -5.72
CA GLN A 191 -18.21 6.21 -5.32
C GLN A 191 -18.97 5.49 -6.43
N ILE A 192 -19.92 4.66 -6.01
CA ILE A 192 -20.83 3.96 -6.89
C ILE A 192 -21.71 4.96 -7.64
N CYS A 193 -21.85 4.78 -8.95
CA CYS A 193 -22.77 5.56 -9.76
C CYS A 193 -24.18 4.94 -9.72
N ASP A 194 -25.21 5.78 -9.83
CA ASP A 194 -26.61 5.34 -9.82
C ASP A 194 -27.03 4.58 -11.10
N SER A 195 -26.21 4.65 -12.15
CA SER A 195 -26.43 3.91 -13.39
C SER A 195 -26.08 2.42 -13.26
N ARG A 196 -26.81 1.59 -14.01
CA ARG A 196 -26.55 0.15 -14.15
C ARG A 196 -26.28 -0.15 -15.61
N ASN A 197 -25.03 -0.46 -15.96
CA ASN A 197 -24.69 -0.85 -17.34
C ASN A 197 -24.12 -2.27 -17.48
N ASN A 198 -24.07 -3.08 -16.42
CA ASN A 198 -23.58 -4.46 -16.55
C ASN A 198 -24.74 -5.48 -16.47
N PRO A 199 -24.87 -6.44 -17.43
CA PRO A 199 -25.81 -7.56 -17.36
C PRO A 199 -25.75 -8.38 -16.06
N GLN A 200 -24.67 -8.26 -15.28
CA GLN A 200 -24.47 -8.94 -13.99
C GLN A 200 -25.15 -8.23 -12.79
N GLY A 201 -25.78 -7.06 -13.01
CA GLY A 201 -26.51 -6.32 -11.97
C GLY A 201 -25.62 -5.52 -11.00
N ALA A 202 -24.30 -5.52 -11.20
CA ALA A 202 -23.36 -4.65 -10.49
C ALA A 202 -23.57 -3.19 -10.89
N ARG A 203 -23.34 -2.26 -9.95
CA ARG A 203 -23.48 -0.81 -10.20
C ARG A 203 -22.21 -0.25 -10.82
N ASP A 204 -22.37 0.80 -11.60
CA ASP A 204 -21.26 1.38 -12.34
C ASP A 204 -20.19 2.00 -11.45
N ARG A 205 -18.93 1.89 -11.89
CA ARG A 205 -17.78 2.46 -11.17
C ARG A 205 -16.80 3.15 -12.06
N SER A 206 -16.27 4.24 -11.52
CA SER A 206 -15.03 4.85 -11.97
C SER A 206 -13.87 4.45 -11.07
N ILE A 207 -12.73 4.16 -11.68
CA ILE A 207 -11.50 3.75 -11.00
C ILE A 207 -10.32 4.46 -11.66
N LYS A 208 -9.30 4.80 -10.86
CA LYS A 208 -8.07 5.40 -11.35
C LYS A 208 -6.86 4.72 -10.74
N ALA A 209 -5.97 4.20 -11.57
CA ALA A 209 -4.65 3.73 -11.16
C ALA A 209 -3.59 4.79 -11.48
N THR A 210 -2.58 4.90 -10.62
CA THR A 210 -1.41 5.76 -10.87
C THR A 210 -0.16 5.04 -10.40
N LEU A 211 0.81 4.93 -11.30
CA LEU A 211 2.10 4.32 -11.03
C LEU A 211 3.18 5.40 -10.96
N TRP A 212 3.92 5.41 -9.86
CA TRP A 212 5.14 6.19 -9.71
C TRP A 212 6.32 5.24 -9.62
N ARG A 213 7.30 5.40 -10.51
CA ARG A 213 8.59 4.70 -10.44
C ARG A 213 9.72 5.71 -10.37
N GLN A 214 10.78 5.40 -9.63
CA GLN A 214 11.96 6.25 -9.62
C GLN A 214 12.58 6.32 -11.03
N GLY A 215 12.92 7.53 -11.49
CA GLY A 215 13.54 7.75 -12.80
C GLY A 215 12.60 7.59 -14.01
N VAL A 216 11.31 7.32 -13.81
CA VAL A 216 10.31 7.17 -14.89
C VAL A 216 9.19 8.20 -14.72
N GLN A 217 8.65 8.69 -15.84
CA GLN A 217 7.49 9.57 -15.81
C GLN A 217 6.29 8.85 -15.19
N LYS A 218 5.53 9.57 -14.36
CA LYS A 218 4.30 9.07 -13.72
C LYS A 218 3.29 8.63 -14.79
N GLN A 219 2.79 7.41 -14.68
CA GLN A 219 1.75 6.86 -15.56
C GLN A 219 0.40 6.82 -14.83
N THR A 220 -0.70 6.94 -15.57
CA THR A 220 -2.05 7.02 -15.00
C THR A 220 -3.05 6.39 -15.94
N TRP A 221 -3.96 5.59 -15.38
CA TRP A 221 -5.04 4.94 -16.09
C TRP A 221 -6.36 5.31 -15.44
N ARG A 222 -7.38 5.53 -16.28
CA ARG A 222 -8.77 5.65 -15.86
C ARG A 222 -9.51 4.47 -16.44
N PHE A 223 -10.17 3.70 -15.59
CA PHE A 223 -10.85 2.48 -15.95
C PHE A 223 -12.08 2.31 -15.06
N GLY A 224 -12.77 1.19 -15.16
CA GLY A 224 -14.13 1.02 -14.65
C GLY A 224 -15.15 0.99 -15.78
N THR A 225 -16.42 0.85 -15.43
CA THR A 225 -17.54 0.84 -16.38
C THR A 225 -17.95 2.25 -16.80
N VAL A 226 -17.60 3.28 -16.01
CA VAL A 226 -17.89 4.69 -16.27
C VAL A 226 -16.71 5.60 -15.93
N ASN A 227 -16.69 6.76 -16.58
CA ASN A 227 -15.82 7.88 -16.23
C ASN A 227 -16.25 8.51 -14.90
N LYS A 228 -15.42 9.41 -14.36
CA LYS A 228 -15.69 10.05 -13.06
C LYS A 228 -16.94 10.93 -13.08
N ASP A 229 -17.32 11.44 -14.25
CA ASP A 229 -18.54 12.22 -14.47
C ASP A 229 -19.78 11.35 -14.73
N GLY A 230 -19.64 10.02 -14.66
CA GLY A 230 -20.73 9.06 -14.89
C GLY A 230 -20.96 8.72 -16.36
N THR A 231 -20.23 9.33 -17.29
CA THR A 231 -20.35 8.96 -18.72
C THR A 231 -19.76 7.57 -18.97
N PRO A 232 -20.32 6.76 -19.89
CA PRO A 232 -19.73 5.47 -20.24
C PRO A 232 -18.27 5.60 -20.68
N THR A 233 -17.42 4.65 -20.29
CA THR A 233 -16.03 4.63 -20.77
C THR A 233 -15.94 4.38 -22.29
N GLY A 234 -16.98 3.82 -22.90
CA GLY A 234 -17.08 3.59 -24.34
C GLY A 234 -16.09 2.54 -24.85
N ALA A 235 -15.92 2.44 -26.17
CA ALA A 235 -15.07 1.41 -26.79
C ALA A 235 -13.58 1.54 -26.45
N THR A 236 -13.12 2.73 -26.06
CA THR A 236 -11.73 3.00 -25.65
C THR A 236 -11.47 2.70 -24.16
N GLY A 237 -12.51 2.26 -23.43
CA GLY A 237 -12.44 1.86 -22.03
C GLY A 237 -11.77 0.50 -21.77
N CYS A 238 -11.58 0.17 -20.49
CA CYS A 238 -11.06 -1.13 -20.05
C CYS A 238 -12.18 -2.18 -20.11
N ASN A 239 -12.41 -2.71 -21.30
CA ASN A 239 -13.58 -3.55 -21.61
C ASN A 239 -13.28 -5.05 -21.73
N GLY A 240 -12.01 -5.43 -21.72
CA GLY A 240 -11.61 -6.84 -21.83
C GLY A 240 -10.21 -7.09 -21.28
N PRO A 241 -9.89 -8.37 -20.99
CA PRO A 241 -8.59 -8.76 -20.48
C PRO A 241 -7.51 -8.58 -21.54
N ASN A 242 -6.28 -8.42 -21.09
CA ASN A 242 -5.06 -8.34 -21.89
C ASN A 242 -4.97 -7.14 -22.85
N ASP A 243 -5.79 -6.10 -22.68
CA ASP A 243 -5.63 -4.85 -23.45
C ASP A 243 -4.32 -4.15 -23.06
N PRO A 244 -3.34 -3.99 -23.97
CA PRO A 244 -2.06 -3.36 -23.67
C PRO A 244 -2.16 -1.95 -23.08
N ASN A 245 -3.24 -1.20 -23.38
CA ASN A 245 -3.45 0.14 -22.82
C ASN A 245 -3.80 0.11 -21.33
N TYR A 246 -4.26 -1.04 -20.83
CA TYR A 246 -4.72 -1.25 -19.46
C TYR A 246 -3.86 -2.27 -18.69
N ILE A 247 -2.67 -2.61 -19.21
CA ILE A 247 -1.67 -3.38 -18.47
C ILE A 247 -0.70 -2.43 -17.76
N ILE A 248 -0.57 -2.57 -16.45
CA ILE A 248 0.51 -1.96 -15.70
C ILE A 248 1.71 -2.91 -15.70
N ALA A 249 2.81 -2.44 -16.32
CA ALA A 249 4.07 -3.17 -16.38
C ALA A 249 5.05 -2.67 -15.30
N ILE A 250 5.38 -3.52 -14.34
CA ILE A 250 6.43 -3.26 -13.33
C ILE A 250 7.52 -4.32 -13.49
N PRO A 251 8.78 -3.96 -13.77
CA PRO A 251 9.88 -4.91 -13.81
C PRO A 251 10.02 -5.64 -12.47
N VAL A 252 10.20 -6.96 -12.51
CA VAL A 252 10.45 -7.76 -11.31
C VAL A 252 11.74 -7.34 -10.62
N SER A 253 12.72 -6.86 -11.39
CA SER A 253 13.96 -6.25 -10.88
C SER A 253 13.74 -5.06 -9.93
N ASP A 254 12.58 -4.37 -9.98
CA ASP A 254 12.28 -3.33 -9.01
C ASP A 254 12.18 -3.89 -7.57
N VAL A 255 11.82 -5.16 -7.38
CA VAL A 255 11.78 -5.84 -6.07
C VAL A 255 13.17 -5.99 -5.46
N PHE A 256 14.18 -6.17 -6.30
CA PHE A 256 15.56 -6.39 -5.90
C PHE A 256 16.41 -5.13 -6.03
N TYR A 257 15.76 -3.97 -6.16
CA TYR A 257 16.46 -2.71 -6.25
C TYR A 257 17.33 -2.48 -5.02
N ASP A 258 18.63 -2.48 -5.23
CA ASP A 258 19.62 -2.24 -4.18
C ASP A 258 20.68 -1.27 -4.69
N PRO A 259 20.51 0.04 -4.45
CA PRO A 259 21.44 1.04 -4.96
C PRO A 259 22.78 0.96 -4.21
N VAL A 260 23.87 0.97 -4.98
CA VAL A 260 25.22 1.13 -4.42
C VAL A 260 25.27 2.45 -3.63
N ILE A 261 25.76 2.39 -2.39
CA ILE A 261 26.08 3.59 -1.59
C ILE A 261 27.59 3.59 -1.34
N PRO A 262 28.37 4.28 -2.20
CA PRO A 262 29.84 4.22 -2.18
C PRO A 262 30.47 4.68 -0.85
N ALA A 263 29.77 5.53 -0.08
CA ALA A 263 30.29 6.17 1.11
C ALA A 263 30.71 5.21 2.24
N ILE A 264 30.27 3.94 2.22
CA ILE A 264 30.62 2.96 3.26
C ILE A 264 31.16 1.63 2.72
N GLY A 265 31.58 1.57 1.45
CA GLY A 265 32.15 0.35 0.85
C GLY A 265 31.16 -0.83 0.71
N TYR A 266 29.85 -0.56 0.76
CA TYR A 266 28.82 -1.57 0.55
C TYR A 266 28.73 -1.97 -0.93
N ALA A 267 28.83 -3.27 -1.20
CA ALA A 267 28.59 -3.86 -2.52
C ALA A 267 27.33 -4.74 -2.47
N PRO A 268 26.33 -4.51 -3.33
CA PRO A 268 25.18 -5.40 -3.48
C PRO A 268 25.61 -6.83 -3.82
N LEU A 269 24.79 -7.80 -3.40
CA LEU A 269 24.95 -9.18 -3.88
C LEU A 269 24.74 -9.27 -5.41
N PRO A 270 25.21 -10.34 -6.05
CA PRO A 270 24.83 -10.64 -7.42
C PRO A 270 23.30 -10.58 -7.57
N PRO A 271 22.80 -10.02 -8.68
CA PRO A 271 21.36 -9.94 -8.92
C PRO A 271 20.75 -11.36 -8.95
N PRO A 272 19.43 -11.47 -8.68
CA PRO A 272 18.73 -12.75 -8.78
C PRO A 272 18.85 -13.34 -10.19
N PRO A 273 18.46 -14.62 -10.38
CA PRO A 273 18.57 -15.31 -11.67
C PRO A 273 18.05 -14.46 -12.85
N PRO A 274 18.69 -14.53 -14.03
CA PRO A 274 18.32 -13.74 -15.20
C PRO A 274 16.83 -13.83 -15.58
N ALA A 275 16.20 -14.98 -15.34
CA ALA A 275 14.76 -15.18 -15.55
C ALA A 275 13.90 -14.18 -14.74
N LEU A 276 14.27 -13.90 -13.49
CA LEU A 276 13.58 -12.90 -12.66
C LEU A 276 13.96 -11.48 -13.07
N MET A 277 15.23 -11.23 -13.41
CA MET A 277 15.68 -9.87 -13.76
C MET A 277 15.04 -9.33 -15.04
N ASN A 278 14.70 -10.21 -15.99
CA ASN A 278 14.06 -9.85 -17.24
C ASN A 278 12.53 -9.98 -17.20
N ALA A 279 11.97 -10.45 -16.09
CA ALA A 279 10.53 -10.62 -15.94
C ALA A 279 9.80 -9.30 -15.65
N ILE A 280 8.51 -9.27 -15.96
CA ILE A 280 7.63 -8.12 -15.79
C ILE A 280 6.36 -8.59 -15.07
N PHE A 281 5.99 -7.94 -13.98
CA PHE A 281 4.64 -8.01 -13.44
C PHE A 281 3.69 -7.31 -14.42
N ARG A 282 2.72 -8.07 -14.95
CA ARG A 282 1.72 -7.58 -15.89
C ARG A 282 0.37 -7.54 -15.17
N ILE A 283 0.09 -6.43 -14.51
CA ILE A 283 -1.15 -6.26 -13.75
C ILE A 283 -2.24 -5.82 -14.72
N ASP A 284 -3.25 -6.65 -14.94
CA ASP A 284 -4.38 -6.34 -15.80
C ASP A 284 -5.45 -5.55 -15.04
N LEU A 285 -5.65 -4.28 -15.44
CA LEU A 285 -6.66 -3.44 -14.81
C LEU A 285 -8.09 -3.92 -15.08
N TYR A 286 -8.33 -4.73 -16.12
CA TYR A 286 -9.61 -5.37 -16.35
C TYR A 286 -9.92 -6.39 -15.26
N GLU A 287 -8.96 -7.23 -14.88
CA GLU A 287 -9.14 -8.21 -13.79
C GLU A 287 -9.33 -7.50 -12.44
N VAL A 288 -8.56 -6.44 -12.19
CA VAL A 288 -8.75 -5.59 -11.00
C VAL A 288 -10.18 -5.02 -10.97
N GLN A 289 -10.67 -4.52 -12.11
CA GLN A 289 -12.04 -4.03 -12.25
C GLN A 289 -13.07 -5.12 -11.95
N GLN A 290 -12.94 -6.31 -12.54
CA GLN A 290 -13.89 -7.40 -12.30
C GLN A 290 -13.93 -7.80 -10.82
N MET A 291 -12.77 -7.88 -10.17
CA MET A 291 -12.69 -8.20 -8.73
C MET A 291 -13.39 -7.15 -7.86
N ILE A 292 -13.27 -5.87 -8.20
CA ILE A 292 -14.01 -4.78 -7.53
C ILE A 292 -15.52 -4.96 -7.74
N LEU A 293 -15.96 -5.11 -9.00
CA LEU A 293 -17.39 -5.24 -9.34
C LEU A 293 -18.04 -6.46 -8.65
N MET A 294 -17.34 -7.58 -8.55
CA MET A 294 -17.82 -8.80 -7.86
C MET A 294 -17.97 -8.64 -6.34
N ARG A 295 -17.28 -7.67 -5.74
CA ARG A 295 -17.24 -7.46 -4.28
C ARG A 295 -17.98 -6.20 -3.83
N GLN A 296 -18.67 -5.53 -4.75
CA GLN A 296 -19.58 -4.44 -4.43
C GLN A 296 -20.64 -4.89 -3.43
N GLN A 297 -20.79 -4.12 -2.36
CA GLN A 297 -21.96 -4.23 -1.50
C GLN A 297 -23.18 -3.68 -2.28
N LYS A 298 -24.29 -4.43 -2.24
CA LYS A 298 -25.50 -4.16 -3.02
C LYS A 298 -26.39 -3.10 -2.39
#